data_AF-A0A961H8T7-F1
#
_entry.id   AF-A0A961H8T7-F1
#
_cell.length_a   1.000
_cell.length_b   1.000
_cell.length_c   1.000
_cell.angle_alpha   90.00
_cell.angle_beta   90.00
_cell.angle_gamma   90.00
#
_symmetry.space_group_name_H-M   'P 1'
#
loop_
_entity.id
_entity.type
_entity.pdbx_description
1 polymer ?
#
loop_
_entity_poly.entity_id
_entity_poly.type
_entity_poly.pdbx_seq_one_letter_code
_entity_poly.pdbx_strand_id
1 'polypeptide(L)'
;MPSAPETRPGKGRNWWGALVLGALIGAIVASIVSGAIYTASVRTSDSATSGSTSNPGGNTSLDRAPTPTIVGEPLDIGSILDKARPSIVSIRIESSSVEASGSGIVIDDAGTVLTNAHVISGTDGLSSAITVQFHDGASVPAQLVGSFPDQDVAIVRTVEPHQSTPAELGSSEALTVGEDVIAIGNALNLGAQPSVTRGIVSALNRTLTAESVVLENLIQTDA
;
A
#
# COMPACT_ATOMS: atom_id res chain seq x y z
N MET A 1 56.24 -5.55 38.35
CA MET A 1 55.53 -6.15 37.21
C MET A 1 54.04 -5.95 37.44
N PRO A 2 53.35 -5.03 36.74
CA PRO A 2 51.91 -4.86 36.87
C PRO A 2 51.17 -5.87 35.97
N SER A 3 50.11 -6.48 36.51
CA SER A 3 49.27 -7.50 35.89
C SER A 3 48.34 -6.92 34.81
N ALA A 4 48.12 -7.66 33.73
CA ALA A 4 47.28 -7.28 32.59
C ALA A 4 45.76 -7.27 32.90
N PRO A 5 44.94 -6.47 32.20
CA PRO A 5 43.49 -6.43 32.39
C PRO A 5 42.76 -7.56 31.62
N GLU A 6 41.75 -8.15 32.26
CA GLU A 6 40.85 -9.15 31.68
C GLU A 6 39.88 -8.53 30.66
N THR A 7 39.74 -9.16 29.49
CA THR A 7 38.72 -8.84 28.48
C THR A 7 37.47 -9.70 28.69
N ARG A 8 36.29 -9.06 28.76
CA ARG A 8 35.00 -9.77 28.78
C ARG A 8 34.60 -10.20 27.36
N PRO A 9 34.01 -11.40 27.15
CA PRO A 9 33.60 -11.85 25.83
C PRO A 9 32.31 -11.13 25.40
N GLY A 10 32.37 -10.42 24.27
CA GLY A 10 31.21 -9.80 23.61
C GLY A 10 30.31 -10.86 22.98
N LYS A 11 29.03 -10.83 23.35
CA LYS A 11 27.96 -11.70 22.84
C LYS A 11 27.71 -11.40 21.36
N GLY A 12 27.99 -12.37 20.49
CA GLY A 12 27.81 -12.25 19.04
C GLY A 12 26.35 -12.01 18.66
N ARG A 13 26.10 -10.96 17.87
CA ARG A 13 24.78 -10.63 17.33
C ARG A 13 24.63 -11.29 15.94
N ASN A 14 23.81 -12.31 15.95
CA ASN A 14 23.44 -13.24 14.88
C ASN A 14 22.70 -12.53 13.73
N TRP A 15 23.50 -12.12 12.73
CA TRP A 15 23.14 -11.50 11.45
C TRP A 15 22.37 -12.44 10.49
N TRP A 16 21.53 -13.34 10.99
CA TRP A 16 20.75 -14.24 10.13
C TRP A 16 19.24 -13.92 10.16
N GLY A 17 18.79 -13.03 11.05
CA GLY A 17 17.40 -12.55 11.07
C GLY A 17 17.08 -11.48 10.01
N ALA A 18 18.08 -10.69 9.59
CA ALA A 18 17.88 -9.52 8.73
C ALA A 18 17.48 -9.85 7.28
N LEU A 19 17.65 -11.10 6.83
CA LEU A 19 17.50 -11.49 5.42
C LEU A 19 16.21 -12.27 5.14
N VAL A 20 15.47 -12.70 6.17
CA VAL A 20 14.15 -13.34 6.00
C VAL A 20 13.01 -12.33 6.12
N LEU A 21 13.24 -11.20 6.80
CA LEU A 21 12.25 -10.12 6.92
C LEU A 21 11.94 -9.41 5.58
N GLY A 22 12.87 -9.46 4.62
CA GLY A 22 12.68 -8.89 3.28
C GLY A 22 11.70 -9.66 2.39
N ALA A 23 11.41 -10.94 2.68
CA ALA A 23 10.59 -11.79 1.78
C ALA A 23 9.09 -11.79 2.12
N LEU A 24 8.66 -11.22 3.26
CA LEU A 24 7.25 -11.20 3.69
C LEU A 24 6.65 -9.79 3.71
N ILE A 25 7.47 -8.73 3.69
CA ILE A 25 7.03 -7.32 3.70
C ILE A 25 6.70 -6.79 2.29
N GLY A 26 7.14 -7.49 1.24
CA GLY A 26 6.88 -7.11 -0.15
C GLY A 26 5.40 -7.16 -0.59
N ALA A 27 4.47 -7.57 0.28
CA ALA A 27 3.06 -7.79 -0.07
C ALA A 27 2.04 -6.90 0.69
N ILE A 28 2.45 -5.87 1.45
CA ILE A 28 1.49 -5.06 2.26
C ILE A 28 1.68 -3.54 2.10
N VAL A 29 2.55 -3.06 1.21
CA VAL A 29 2.72 -1.61 1.02
C VAL A 29 1.80 -1.12 -0.08
N ALA A 30 0.51 -1.05 0.24
CA ALA A 30 -0.35 -0.04 -0.34
C ALA A 30 -1.72 0.06 0.35
N SER A 31 -1.93 1.20 0.98
CA SER A 31 -3.21 1.70 1.45
C SER A 31 -2.96 3.21 1.48
N ILE A 32 -3.75 4.13 0.94
CA ILE A 32 -5.19 4.37 0.98
C ILE A 32 -5.46 5.46 -0.08
N VAL A 33 -6.41 5.27 -1.00
CA VAL A 33 -7.35 6.32 -1.51
C VAL A 33 -8.53 5.56 -2.13
N SER A 34 -9.65 5.42 -1.40
CA SER A 34 -10.91 4.91 -1.95
C SER A 34 -11.86 6.08 -2.12
N GLY A 35 -12.16 6.44 -3.37
CA GLY A 35 -13.05 7.53 -3.75
C GLY A 35 -14.40 6.99 -4.22
N ALA A 36 -15.43 7.19 -3.41
CA ALA A 36 -16.82 6.80 -3.66
C ALA A 36 -17.49 7.64 -4.75
N ILE A 37 -18.35 7.03 -5.59
CA ILE A 37 -19.50 7.74 -6.20
C ILE A 37 -20.74 6.81 -6.23
N TYR A 38 -21.76 7.21 -5.48
CA TYR A 38 -23.17 6.77 -5.59
C TYR A 38 -23.91 7.59 -6.67
N THR A 39 -24.86 6.99 -7.40
CA THR A 39 -26.31 7.30 -7.33
C THR A 39 -27.12 6.50 -8.36
N ALA A 40 -28.38 6.25 -7.98
CA ALA A 40 -29.37 5.36 -8.58
C ALA A 40 -30.14 5.97 -9.77
N SER A 41 -30.83 5.12 -10.55
CA SER A 41 -32.25 5.27 -10.92
C SER A 41 -32.78 4.06 -11.70
N VAL A 42 -33.74 3.35 -11.10
CA VAL A 42 -34.54 2.30 -11.74
C VAL A 42 -35.55 2.93 -12.70
N ARG A 43 -35.67 2.39 -13.91
CA ARG A 43 -36.90 2.53 -14.74
C ARG A 43 -37.28 1.19 -15.35
N THR A 44 -38.30 0.60 -14.73
CA THR A 44 -39.17 -0.44 -15.29
C THR A 44 -39.86 0.09 -16.55
N SER A 45 -39.93 -0.76 -17.57
CA SER A 45 -41.04 -0.79 -18.52
C SER A 45 -41.27 -2.23 -18.96
N ASP A 46 -42.41 -2.77 -18.52
CA ASP A 46 -42.99 -4.05 -18.89
C ASP A 46 -43.32 -4.14 -20.39
N SER A 47 -43.36 -5.35 -20.95
CA SER A 47 -44.62 -6.02 -21.33
C SER A 47 -44.49 -6.95 -22.55
N ALA A 48 -45.05 -8.16 -22.36
CA ALA A 48 -45.84 -8.95 -23.33
C ALA A 48 -45.13 -9.59 -24.54
N THR A 49 -45.49 -10.76 -25.08
CA THR A 49 -46.44 -11.85 -24.75
C THR A 49 -46.18 -12.94 -25.82
N SER A 50 -46.16 -14.19 -25.38
CA SER A 50 -46.50 -15.47 -26.05
C SER A 50 -46.43 -15.68 -27.57
N GLY A 51 -45.87 -16.83 -27.97
CA GLY A 51 -46.17 -17.49 -29.24
C GLY A 51 -45.32 -18.74 -29.51
N SER A 52 -45.85 -19.92 -29.20
CA SER A 52 -45.26 -21.24 -29.48
C SER A 52 -45.67 -21.74 -30.87
N THR A 53 -44.74 -22.30 -31.65
CA THR A 53 -45.02 -23.40 -32.61
C THR A 53 -43.75 -24.17 -33.01
N SER A 54 -43.93 -25.48 -33.19
CA SER A 54 -42.99 -26.61 -33.26
C SER A 54 -42.33 -26.88 -34.63
N ASN A 55 -41.09 -27.42 -34.65
CA ASN A 55 -40.69 -28.56 -35.51
C ASN A 55 -39.36 -29.21 -35.04
N PRO A 56 -39.16 -30.55 -35.13
CA PRO A 56 -37.94 -31.24 -34.69
C PRO A 56 -37.01 -31.61 -35.86
N GLY A 57 -35.73 -31.26 -35.77
CA GLY A 57 -34.72 -31.61 -36.78
C GLY A 57 -33.33 -31.42 -36.20
N GLY A 58 -32.53 -32.49 -36.18
CA GLY A 58 -31.31 -32.59 -35.39
C GLY A 58 -30.15 -31.70 -35.80
N ASN A 59 -29.49 -31.16 -34.78
CA ASN A 59 -28.10 -30.74 -34.74
C ASN A 59 -27.72 -30.56 -33.27
N THR A 60 -27.06 -31.57 -32.69
CA THR A 60 -26.43 -31.49 -31.38
C THR A 60 -25.17 -30.62 -31.48
N SER A 61 -25.36 -29.31 -31.51
CA SER A 61 -24.34 -28.36 -31.06
C SER A 61 -24.50 -28.23 -29.55
N LEU A 62 -23.49 -28.66 -28.80
CA LEU A 62 -23.37 -28.37 -27.37
C LEU A 62 -23.36 -26.85 -27.22
N ASP A 63 -24.52 -26.31 -26.84
CA ASP A 63 -24.73 -24.90 -26.58
C ASP A 63 -23.83 -24.51 -25.42
N ARG A 64 -22.78 -23.74 -25.72
CA ARG A 64 -21.92 -23.14 -24.72
C ARG A 64 -22.81 -22.17 -23.96
N ALA A 65 -23.19 -22.55 -22.74
CA ALA A 65 -23.91 -21.69 -21.82
C ALA A 65 -23.32 -20.26 -21.90
N PRO A 66 -24.14 -19.22 -22.07
CA PRO A 66 -23.63 -17.87 -22.14
C PRO A 66 -22.84 -17.61 -20.87
N THR A 67 -21.55 -17.35 -21.03
CA THR A 67 -20.71 -16.85 -19.94
C THR A 67 -21.42 -15.63 -19.39
N PRO A 68 -21.78 -15.59 -18.09
CA PRO A 68 -22.34 -14.38 -17.50
C PRO A 68 -21.30 -13.30 -17.70
N THR A 69 -21.59 -12.36 -18.60
CA THR A 69 -20.75 -11.21 -18.82
C THR A 69 -21.08 -10.26 -17.68
N ILE A 70 -20.34 -10.39 -16.58
CA ILE A 70 -20.34 -9.40 -15.51
C ILE A 70 -19.60 -8.19 -16.08
N VAL A 71 -20.32 -7.32 -16.79
CA VAL A 71 -19.78 -6.01 -17.22
C VAL A 71 -19.99 -5.06 -16.04
N GLY A 72 -19.06 -5.11 -15.09
CA GLY A 72 -18.63 -3.87 -14.45
C GLY A 72 -17.69 -3.17 -15.43
N GLU A 73 -17.75 -1.84 -15.52
CA GLU A 73 -16.71 -1.08 -16.20
C GLU A 73 -15.35 -1.52 -15.64
N PRO A 74 -14.40 -1.95 -16.49
CA PRO A 74 -13.09 -2.36 -15.99
C PRO A 74 -12.44 -1.17 -15.27
N LEU A 75 -11.94 -1.42 -14.06
CA LEU A 75 -11.17 -0.42 -13.31
C LEU A 75 -10.06 0.16 -14.19
N ASP A 76 -10.15 1.47 -14.47
CA ASP A 76 -9.11 2.18 -15.20
C ASP A 76 -7.96 2.55 -14.26
N ILE A 77 -7.02 1.62 -14.15
CA ILE A 77 -5.81 1.75 -13.34
C ILE A 77 -4.99 2.98 -13.76
N GLY A 78 -5.00 3.34 -15.05
CA GLY A 78 -4.27 4.50 -15.56
C GLY A 78 -4.76 5.79 -14.95
N SER A 79 -6.08 6.01 -14.99
CA SER A 79 -6.72 7.18 -14.37
C SER A 79 -6.52 7.24 -12.85
N ILE A 80 -6.58 6.09 -12.17
CA ILE A 80 -6.33 6.00 -10.72
C ILE A 80 -4.88 6.40 -10.41
N LEU A 81 -3.93 5.87 -11.17
CA LEU A 81 -2.52 6.18 -10.97
C LEU A 81 -2.22 7.65 -11.28
N ASP A 82 -2.81 8.24 -12.31
CA ASP A 82 -2.63 9.65 -12.63
C ASP A 82 -3.16 10.56 -11.51
N LYS A 83 -4.25 10.17 -10.82
CA LYS A 83 -4.74 10.89 -9.65
C LYS A 83 -3.87 10.67 -8.40
N ALA A 84 -3.41 9.44 -8.16
CA ALA A 84 -2.69 9.07 -6.94
C ALA A 84 -1.19 9.44 -6.96
N ARG A 85 -0.56 9.43 -8.13
CA ARG A 85 0.90 9.61 -8.29
C ARG A 85 1.45 10.88 -7.61
N PRO A 86 0.81 12.06 -7.70
CA PRO A 86 1.31 13.26 -7.03
C PRO A 86 1.28 13.22 -5.49
N SER A 87 0.56 12.25 -4.90
CA SER A 87 0.50 12.03 -3.45
C SER A 87 1.53 11.01 -2.95
N ILE A 88 2.09 10.19 -3.85
CA ILE A 88 2.96 9.07 -3.48
C ILE A 88 4.41 9.51 -3.56
N VAL A 89 5.15 9.22 -2.50
CA VAL A 89 6.56 9.57 -2.35
C VAL A 89 7.41 8.35 -2.03
N SER A 90 8.69 8.44 -2.37
CA SER A 90 9.71 7.54 -1.85
C SER A 90 10.33 8.14 -0.60
N ILE A 91 10.61 7.30 0.39
CA ILE A 91 11.33 7.66 1.61
C ILE A 91 12.64 6.91 1.59
N ARG A 92 13.72 7.66 1.77
CA ARG A 92 15.08 7.14 1.83
C ARG A 92 15.75 7.59 3.10
N ILE A 93 16.44 6.66 3.74
CA ILE A 93 17.23 6.91 4.95
C ILE A 93 18.65 6.52 4.62
N GLU A 94 19.53 7.49 4.69
CA GLU A 94 20.96 7.30 4.49
C GLU A 94 21.71 7.73 5.74
N SER A 95 22.50 6.80 6.28
CA SER A 95 23.49 7.08 7.32
C SER A 95 24.72 6.21 7.06
N SER A 96 25.80 6.45 7.81
CA SER A 96 27.04 5.66 7.71
C SER A 96 26.85 4.16 8.02
N SER A 97 25.75 3.78 8.66
CA SER A 97 25.51 2.42 9.16
C SER A 97 24.15 1.82 8.77
N VAL A 98 23.24 2.63 8.23
CA VAL A 98 21.86 2.22 7.89
C VAL A 98 21.50 2.83 6.53
N GLU A 99 21.07 1.96 5.62
CA GLU A 99 20.35 2.33 4.41
C GLU A 99 18.97 1.67 4.46
N ALA A 100 17.92 2.48 4.38
CA ALA A 100 16.55 2.00 4.34
C ALA A 100 15.75 2.78 3.29
N SER A 101 14.74 2.13 2.72
CA SER A 101 13.90 2.68 1.66
C SER A 101 12.48 2.16 1.81
N GLY A 102 11.51 3.04 1.57
CA GLY A 102 10.09 2.74 1.70
C GLY A 102 9.24 3.73 0.91
N SER A 103 7.94 3.52 0.92
CA SER A 103 6.98 4.47 0.32
C SER A 103 6.32 5.31 1.40
N GLY A 104 5.78 6.45 1.00
CA GLY A 104 4.92 7.27 1.85
C GLY A 104 3.82 7.95 1.04
N ILE A 105 2.88 8.55 1.76
CA ILE A 105 1.77 9.30 1.18
C ILE A 105 1.72 10.68 1.80
N VAL A 106 1.68 11.72 0.97
CA VAL A 106 1.46 13.12 1.40
C VAL A 106 0.01 13.27 1.85
N ILE A 107 -0.20 13.77 3.07
CA ILE A 107 -1.53 13.89 3.69
C ILE A 107 -1.99 15.34 3.91
N ASP A 108 -1.11 16.32 3.71
CA ASP A 108 -1.46 17.75 3.75
C ASP A 108 -0.53 18.62 2.88
N ASP A 109 -0.93 19.87 2.64
CA ASP A 109 -0.15 20.85 1.86
C ASP A 109 1.09 21.35 2.61
N ALA A 110 1.25 21.01 3.90
CA ALA A 110 2.42 21.37 4.69
C ALA A 110 3.60 20.40 4.50
N GLY A 111 3.44 19.38 3.65
CA GLY A 111 4.46 18.37 3.39
C GLY A 111 4.52 17.29 4.47
N THR A 112 3.42 17.05 5.19
CA THR A 112 3.30 15.92 6.11
C THR A 112 3.10 14.62 5.31
N VAL A 113 3.87 13.59 5.66
CA VAL A 113 3.90 12.29 4.98
C VAL A 113 3.64 11.18 5.99
N LEU A 114 2.70 10.29 5.67
CA LEU A 114 2.42 9.05 6.38
C LEU A 114 3.25 7.90 5.80
N THR A 115 3.84 7.07 6.66
CA THR A 115 4.62 5.89 6.27
C THR A 115 4.62 4.84 7.38
N ASN A 116 5.34 3.73 7.16
CA ASN A 116 5.54 2.69 8.15
C ASN A 116 6.62 3.07 9.18
N ALA A 117 6.43 2.70 10.44
CA ALA A 117 7.43 2.94 11.49
C ALA A 117 8.73 2.18 11.24
N HIS A 118 8.65 0.96 10.70
CA HIS A 118 9.84 0.16 10.40
C HIS A 118 10.70 0.78 9.27
N VAL A 119 10.11 1.60 8.39
CA VAL A 119 10.89 2.33 7.37
C VAL A 119 11.81 3.34 8.05
N ILE A 120 11.36 3.94 9.16
CA ILE A 120 12.09 4.98 9.91
C ILE A 120 12.83 4.46 11.15
N SER A 121 12.74 3.17 11.47
CA SER A 121 13.20 2.63 12.77
C SER A 121 14.72 2.62 12.95
N GLY A 122 15.50 2.80 11.88
CA GLY A 122 16.96 2.93 11.91
C GLY A 122 17.48 4.36 12.12
N THR A 123 16.62 5.30 12.50
CA THR A 123 17.00 6.70 12.70
C THR A 123 17.58 6.99 14.10
N ASP A 124 17.58 6.02 15.03
CA ASP A 124 18.19 6.06 16.38
C ASP A 124 18.02 7.39 17.15
N GLY A 125 16.91 8.11 16.92
CA GLY A 125 16.66 9.43 17.53
C GLY A 125 17.67 10.52 17.14
N LEU A 126 18.52 10.25 16.15
CA LEU A 126 19.50 11.17 15.60
C LEU A 126 19.01 11.68 14.25
N SER A 127 19.56 12.82 13.87
CA SER A 127 19.45 13.51 12.58
C SER A 127 19.92 12.68 11.37
N SER A 128 19.54 11.40 11.28
CA SER A 128 19.63 10.59 10.06
C SER A 128 18.81 11.31 8.99
N ALA A 129 19.40 11.48 7.81
CA ALA A 129 18.81 12.24 6.73
C ALA A 129 17.62 11.46 6.14
N ILE A 130 16.43 11.68 6.70
CA ILE A 130 15.18 11.27 6.05
C ILE A 130 15.05 12.17 4.82
N THR A 131 15.04 11.54 3.65
CA THR A 131 14.82 12.24 2.38
C THR A 131 13.52 11.72 1.78
N VAL A 132 12.62 12.65 1.48
CA VAL A 132 11.38 12.38 0.75
C VAL A 132 11.62 12.73 -0.71
N GLN A 133 11.43 11.77 -1.61
CA GLN A 133 11.51 11.99 -3.05
C GLN A 133 10.12 11.99 -3.67
N PHE A 134 9.78 13.07 -4.36
CA PHE A 134 8.50 13.28 -5.00
C PHE A 134 8.47 12.70 -6.41
N HIS A 135 7.26 12.56 -6.96
CA HIS A 135 7.00 11.98 -8.28
C HIS A 135 7.69 12.69 -9.47
N ASP A 136 8.14 13.92 -9.29
CA ASP A 136 8.84 14.75 -10.28
C ASP A 136 10.37 14.65 -10.15
N GLY A 137 10.85 13.82 -9.22
CA GLY A 137 12.27 13.61 -8.92
C GLY A 137 12.84 14.57 -7.88
N ALA A 138 12.06 15.54 -7.38
CA ALA A 138 12.52 16.43 -6.32
C ALA A 138 12.78 15.65 -5.03
N SER A 139 13.92 15.91 -4.39
CA SER A 139 14.30 15.30 -3.11
C SER A 139 14.36 16.37 -2.03
N VAL A 140 13.61 16.19 -0.96
CA VAL A 140 13.48 17.17 0.13
C VAL A 140 13.82 16.51 1.46
N PRO A 141 14.69 17.12 2.29
CA PRO A 141 14.93 16.65 3.64
C PRO A 141 13.64 16.65 4.47
N ALA A 142 13.50 15.71 5.39
CA ALA A 142 12.35 15.62 6.27
C ALA A 142 12.78 15.34 7.71
N GLN A 143 11.87 15.63 8.64
CA GLN A 143 12.03 15.38 10.07
C GLN A 143 10.92 14.45 10.54
N LEU A 144 11.25 13.59 11.51
CA LEU A 144 10.26 12.77 12.18
C LEU A 144 9.36 13.67 13.04
N VAL A 145 8.05 13.60 12.81
CA VAL A 145 7.03 14.28 13.64
C VAL A 145 6.58 13.37 14.78
N GLY A 146 6.37 12.09 14.48
CA GLY A 146 5.97 11.08 15.46
C GLY A 146 6.00 9.67 14.89
N SER A 147 6.14 8.68 15.77
CA SER A 147 6.12 7.26 15.40
C SER A 147 5.37 6.46 16.45
N PHE A 148 4.64 5.46 15.98
CA PHE A 148 3.86 4.49 16.75
C PHE A 148 4.30 3.08 16.33
N PRO A 149 5.43 2.56 16.85
CA PRO A 149 6.00 1.28 16.42
C PRO A 149 5.06 0.09 16.61
N ASP A 150 4.25 0.10 17.67
CA ASP A 150 3.27 -0.97 17.96
C ASP A 150 2.16 -1.08 16.90
N GLN A 151 1.95 -0.02 16.12
CA GLN A 151 0.99 0.03 15.00
C GLN A 151 1.69 0.06 13.63
N ASP A 152 3.03 0.02 13.62
CA ASP A 152 3.88 0.23 12.46
C ASP A 152 3.54 1.50 11.66
N VAL A 153 3.22 2.61 12.34
CA VAL A 153 2.89 3.90 11.70
C VAL A 153 3.91 4.98 12.09
N ALA A 154 4.29 5.83 11.13
CA ALA A 154 5.07 7.03 11.38
C ALA A 154 4.61 8.21 10.52
N ILE A 155 4.84 9.40 11.06
CA ILE A 155 4.58 10.68 10.40
C ILE A 155 5.90 11.43 10.31
N VAL A 156 6.28 11.81 9.10
CA VAL A 156 7.42 12.70 8.83
C VAL A 156 6.91 13.98 8.17
N ARG A 157 7.69 15.06 8.24
CA ARG A 157 7.37 16.32 7.58
C ARG A 157 8.58 16.84 6.86
N THR A 158 8.41 17.23 5.59
CA THR A 158 9.48 17.86 4.83
C THR A 158 9.86 19.21 5.45
N VAL A 159 11.15 19.56 5.40
CA VAL A 159 11.64 20.83 5.96
C VAL A 159 11.05 22.04 5.24
N GLU A 160 10.78 21.88 3.95
CA GLU A 160 10.06 22.81 3.11
C GLU A 160 8.96 22.04 2.36
N PRO A 161 7.74 22.59 2.21
CA PRO A 161 6.72 21.98 1.37
C PRO A 161 7.19 21.92 -0.09
N HIS A 162 6.85 20.84 -0.79
CA HIS A 162 7.05 20.71 -2.23
C HIS A 162 5.72 20.51 -2.93
N GLN A 163 5.65 20.90 -4.21
CA GLN A 163 4.43 20.77 -4.99
C GLN A 163 4.01 19.29 -5.07
N SER A 164 2.88 18.99 -4.43
CA SER A 164 2.26 17.67 -4.38
C SER A 164 0.76 17.83 -4.23
N THR A 165 0.02 16.75 -4.44
CA THR A 165 -1.42 16.72 -4.15
C THR A 165 -1.61 15.83 -2.93
N PRO A 166 -2.14 16.33 -1.80
CA PRO A 166 -2.47 15.46 -0.67
C PRO A 166 -3.44 14.36 -1.07
N ALA A 167 -3.24 13.15 -0.54
CA ALA A 167 -4.14 12.03 -0.77
C ALA A 167 -5.51 12.27 -0.12
N GLU A 168 -6.57 11.95 -0.84
CA GLU A 168 -7.93 11.89 -0.29
C GLU A 168 -8.09 10.59 0.53
N LEU A 169 -8.16 10.71 1.85
CA LEU A 169 -8.34 9.53 2.71
C LEU A 169 -9.82 9.11 2.76
N GLY A 170 -10.08 7.85 2.41
CA GLY A 170 -11.40 7.23 2.53
C GLY A 170 -11.65 6.61 3.90
N SER A 171 -12.89 6.17 4.15
CA SER A 171 -13.21 5.35 5.33
C SER A 171 -13.03 3.86 5.01
N SER A 172 -12.39 3.12 5.90
CA SER A 172 -12.26 1.67 5.81
C SER A 172 -13.46 0.91 6.42
N GLU A 173 -14.41 1.60 7.07
CA GLU A 173 -15.54 0.96 7.77
C GLU A 173 -16.53 0.27 6.83
N ALA A 174 -16.60 0.74 5.58
CA ALA A 174 -17.52 0.24 4.56
C ALA A 174 -16.90 -0.83 3.65
N LEU A 175 -15.62 -1.19 3.84
CA LEU A 175 -14.95 -2.18 3.00
C LEU A 175 -15.61 -3.55 3.11
N THR A 176 -15.64 -4.27 2.00
CA THR A 176 -16.18 -5.62 1.93
C THR A 176 -15.17 -6.61 1.35
N VAL A 177 -15.17 -7.85 1.84
CA VAL A 177 -14.33 -8.92 1.27
C VAL A 177 -14.80 -9.20 -0.16
N GLY A 178 -13.85 -9.27 -1.10
CA GLY A 178 -14.10 -9.41 -2.54
C GLY A 178 -14.14 -8.08 -3.30
N GLU A 179 -14.09 -6.94 -2.61
CA GLU A 179 -13.97 -5.63 -3.25
C GLU A 179 -12.61 -5.47 -3.92
N ASP A 180 -12.60 -4.93 -5.16
CA ASP A 180 -11.37 -4.66 -5.89
C ASP A 180 -10.50 -3.63 -5.13
N VAL A 181 -9.20 -3.88 -5.09
CA VAL A 181 -8.22 -2.94 -4.54
C VAL A 181 -7.01 -2.84 -5.47
N ILE A 182 -6.34 -1.70 -5.39
CA ILE A 182 -5.08 -1.46 -6.07
C ILE A 182 -4.05 -1.09 -5.03
N ALA A 183 -2.91 -1.75 -5.13
CA ALA A 183 -1.74 -1.47 -4.34
C ALA A 183 -0.72 -0.65 -5.13
N ILE A 184 -0.35 0.54 -4.62
CA ILE A 184 0.63 1.43 -5.23
C ILE A 184 1.79 1.70 -4.26
N GLY A 185 3.02 1.48 -4.71
CA GLY A 185 4.23 1.74 -3.93
C GLY A 185 5.37 2.29 -4.79
N ASN A 186 6.26 3.09 -4.19
CA ASN A 186 7.43 3.66 -4.86
C ASN A 186 8.68 3.65 -3.95
N ALA A 187 8.98 2.50 -3.32
CA ALA A 187 10.06 2.45 -2.34
C ALA A 187 11.42 2.87 -2.94
N LEU A 188 11.82 2.23 -4.04
CA LEU A 188 13.17 2.38 -4.59
C LEU A 188 13.34 3.57 -5.56
N ASN A 189 12.25 4.23 -5.97
CA ASN A 189 12.24 5.36 -6.91
C ASN A 189 13.23 5.19 -8.09
N LEU A 190 13.22 4.03 -8.75
CA LEU A 190 14.22 3.61 -9.75
C LEU A 190 14.11 4.36 -11.10
N GLY A 191 13.71 5.63 -11.08
CA GLY A 191 13.49 6.45 -12.28
C GLY A 191 12.25 6.03 -13.08
N ALA A 192 11.34 5.27 -12.49
CA ALA A 192 10.13 4.75 -13.10
C ALA A 192 8.88 5.12 -12.29
N GLN A 193 7.72 5.00 -12.93
CA GLN A 193 6.40 5.11 -12.30
C GLN A 193 6.31 4.19 -11.06
N PRO A 194 5.46 4.52 -10.06
CA PRO A 194 5.19 3.62 -8.94
C PRO A 194 4.85 2.21 -9.40
N SER A 195 5.26 1.20 -8.63
CA SER A 195 4.79 -0.17 -8.82
C SER A 195 3.32 -0.25 -8.46
N VAL A 196 2.55 -0.91 -9.33
CA VAL A 196 1.10 -1.08 -9.15
C VAL A 196 0.77 -2.57 -9.23
N THR A 197 0.02 -3.06 -8.25
CA THR A 197 -0.59 -4.39 -8.28
C THR A 197 -2.09 -4.29 -8.01
N ARG A 198 -2.87 -5.20 -8.58
CA ARG A 198 -4.33 -5.25 -8.41
C ARG A 198 -4.68 -6.55 -7.71
N GLY A 199 -5.63 -6.49 -6.81
CA GLY A 199 -6.19 -7.64 -6.14
C GLY A 199 -7.59 -7.33 -5.60
N ILE A 200 -7.97 -8.06 -4.56
CA ILE A 200 -9.20 -7.88 -3.82
C ILE A 200 -8.92 -7.79 -2.33
N VAL A 201 -9.85 -7.19 -1.59
CA VAL A 201 -9.92 -7.38 -0.14
C VAL A 201 -10.15 -8.87 0.13
N SER A 202 -9.12 -9.55 0.62
CA SER A 202 -9.14 -10.97 0.94
C SER A 202 -9.69 -11.25 2.34
N ALA A 203 -9.45 -10.34 3.29
CA ALA A 203 -10.01 -10.41 4.65
C ALA A 203 -9.98 -9.04 5.35
N LEU A 204 -10.83 -8.88 6.36
CA LEU A 204 -10.89 -7.70 7.23
C LEU A 204 -10.66 -8.10 8.69
N ASN A 205 -10.28 -7.13 9.53
CA ASN A 205 -10.07 -7.32 10.97
C ASN A 205 -9.08 -8.43 11.29
N ARG A 206 -7.99 -8.52 10.52
CA ARG A 206 -6.93 -9.51 10.74
C ARG A 206 -6.02 -9.03 11.87
N THR A 207 -5.61 -9.98 12.70
CA THR A 207 -4.52 -9.82 13.66
C THR A 207 -3.29 -10.52 13.11
N LEU A 208 -2.18 -9.79 13.05
CA LEU A 208 -0.85 -10.34 12.76
C LEU A 208 0.01 -10.22 14.01
N THR A 209 0.63 -11.34 14.39
CA THR A 209 1.61 -11.38 15.48
C THR A 209 2.97 -11.65 14.87
N ALA A 210 3.86 -10.65 14.94
CA ALA A 210 5.22 -10.75 14.45
C ALA A 210 6.18 -10.43 15.61
N GLU A 211 6.97 -11.43 16.01
CA GLU A 211 7.90 -11.35 17.13
C GLU A 211 7.27 -10.81 18.43
N SER A 212 7.39 -9.51 18.70
CA SER A 212 6.89 -8.82 19.89
C SER A 212 5.82 -7.77 19.57
N VAL A 213 5.41 -7.64 18.30
CA VAL A 213 4.39 -6.68 17.86
C VAL A 213 3.12 -7.45 17.48
N VAL A 214 1.99 -6.95 17.98
CA VAL A 214 0.65 -7.42 17.60
C VAL A 214 -0.02 -6.29 16.85
N LEU A 215 -0.20 -6.49 15.55
CA LEU A 215 -0.96 -5.58 14.69
C LEU A 215 -2.39 -6.08 14.60
N GLU A 216 -3.34 -5.22 14.94
CA GLU A 216 -4.77 -5.53 14.93
C GLU A 216 -5.49 -4.71 13.85
N ASN A 217 -6.73 -5.10 13.56
CA ASN A 217 -7.61 -4.38 12.61
C ASN A 217 -7.03 -4.24 11.19
N LEU A 218 -6.22 -5.22 10.77
CA LEU A 218 -5.59 -5.19 9.46
C LEU A 218 -6.56 -5.60 8.34
N ILE A 219 -6.38 -4.98 7.18
CA ILE A 219 -6.97 -5.38 5.91
C ILE A 219 -5.96 -6.31 5.22
N GLN A 220 -6.41 -7.45 4.72
CA GLN A 220 -5.60 -8.37 3.93
C GLN A 220 -6.02 -8.28 2.48
N THR A 221 -5.05 -8.22 1.57
CA THR A 221 -5.24 -8.23 0.12
C THR A 221 -4.36 -9.31 -0.53
N ASP A 222 -4.71 -9.73 -1.74
CA ASP A 222 -3.89 -10.58 -2.61
C ASP A 222 -3.18 -9.79 -3.74
N ALA A 223 -3.34 -8.46 -3.73
CA ALA A 223 -2.58 -7.54 -4.57
C ALA A 223 -1.07 -7.61 -4.27
#